data_AF-A0A6N7YGX8-F1
#
_entry.id   AF-A0A6N7YGX8-F1
#
_cell.length_a   1.000
_cell.length_b   1.000
_cell.length_c   1.000
_cell.angle_alpha   90.00
_cell.angle_beta   90.00
_cell.angle_gamma   90.00
#
_symmetry.space_group_name_H-M   'P 1'
#
loop_
_entity.id
_entity.type
_entity.pdbx_description
1 polymer ?
#
loop_
_entity_poly.entity_id
_entity_poly.type
_entity_poly.pdbx_seq_one_letter_code
_entity_poly.pdbx_strand_id
1 'polypeptide(L)'
;MERTDLPAPVPPLVLLVLLTRQRQELVDVGEISRRQLYDVRTFKSVLVVLEQLRRLAAVEKSGTFATSMGQLVAGQAKNRPGWKMDGERFTDRDRHQSRMREWLDVLEECGVPRWRAGLNLEEEPARTEIRLRPAPDVSPTSSTRPGSACARGSAVTAVR
;
A
#
# COMPACT_ATOMS: atom_id res chain seq x y z
N MET A 1 -19.42 6.59 17.54
CA MET A 1 -18.52 5.94 16.57
C MET A 1 -19.13 4.59 16.23
N GLU A 2 -19.45 4.35 14.96
CA GLU A 2 -19.82 3.01 14.47
C GLU A 2 -18.66 2.05 14.74
N ARG A 3 -18.95 0.92 15.37
CA ARG A 3 -17.98 -0.13 15.61
C ARG A 3 -17.75 -0.85 14.29
N THR A 4 -16.60 -0.62 13.64
CA THR A 4 -16.22 -1.38 12.45
C THR A 4 -15.62 -2.70 12.88
N ASP A 5 -16.23 -3.80 12.47
CA ASP A 5 -15.68 -5.13 12.71
C ASP A 5 -14.29 -5.27 12.07
N LEU A 6 -13.45 -6.09 12.70
CA LEU A 6 -12.12 -6.39 12.19
C LEU A 6 -12.25 -7.21 10.89
N PRO A 7 -11.80 -6.70 9.72
CA PRO A 7 -11.89 -7.46 8.48
C PRO A 7 -11.03 -8.73 8.50
N ALA A 8 -11.43 -9.71 7.69
CA ALA A 8 -10.70 -10.97 7.52
C ALA A 8 -9.22 -10.74 7.16
N PRO A 9 -8.31 -11.65 7.57
CA PRO A 9 -6.92 -11.63 7.13
C PRO A 9 -6.79 -11.61 5.61
N VAL A 10 -5.98 -10.68 5.09
CA VAL A 10 -5.57 -10.70 3.69
C VAL A 10 -4.56 -11.84 3.54
N PRO A 11 -4.82 -12.87 2.73
CA PRO A 11 -3.86 -13.94 2.51
C PRO A 11 -2.57 -13.39 1.88
N PRO A 12 -1.37 -13.89 2.24
CA PRO A 12 -0.12 -13.41 1.65
C PRO A 12 -0.08 -13.50 0.12
N LEU A 13 -0.70 -14.54 -0.45
CA LEU A 13 -0.80 -14.70 -1.90
C LEU A 13 -1.67 -13.61 -2.55
N VAL A 14 -2.78 -13.24 -1.92
CA VAL A 14 -3.66 -12.16 -2.39
C VAL A 14 -2.91 -10.83 -2.36
N LEU A 15 -2.19 -10.55 -1.26
CA LEU A 15 -1.34 -9.35 -1.16
C LEU A 15 -0.25 -9.32 -2.24
N LEU A 16 0.37 -10.46 -2.55
CA LEU A 16 1.38 -10.55 -3.61
C LEU A 16 0.80 -10.21 -4.99
N VAL A 17 -0.40 -10.70 -5.28
CA VAL A 17 -1.11 -10.39 -6.54
C VAL A 17 -1.43 -8.89 -6.62
N LEU A 18 -1.97 -8.29 -5.56
CA LEU A 18 -2.30 -6.86 -5.52
C LEU A 18 -1.06 -5.98 -5.71
N LEU A 19 0.02 -6.30 -4.98
CA LEU A 19 1.30 -5.59 -5.13
C LEU A 19 1.88 -5.74 -6.53
N THR A 20 1.77 -6.92 -7.14
CA THR A 20 2.29 -7.13 -8.50
C THR A 20 1.49 -6.33 -9.53
N ARG A 21 0.16 -6.21 -9.37
CA ARG A 21 -0.69 -5.36 -10.22
C ARG A 21 -0.32 -3.89 -10.09
N GLN A 22 -0.26 -3.35 -8.87
CA GLN A 22 0.14 -1.97 -8.60
C GLN A 22 1.54 -1.67 -9.18
N ARG A 23 2.50 -2.59 -9.01
CA ARG A 23 3.85 -2.42 -9.56
C ARG A 23 3.89 -2.52 -11.08
N GLN A 24 3.02 -3.33 -11.68
CA GLN A 24 2.90 -3.38 -13.14
C GLN A 24 2.43 -2.03 -13.69
N GLU A 25 1.46 -1.38 -13.03
CA GLU A 25 1.01 -0.03 -13.41
C GLU A 25 2.18 0.98 -13.35
N LEU A 26 3.01 0.91 -12.30
CA LEU A 26 4.22 1.74 -12.19
C LEU A 26 5.27 1.43 -13.28
N VAL A 27 5.41 0.17 -13.68
CA VAL A 27 6.27 -0.22 -14.82
C VAL A 27 5.74 0.38 -16.11
N ASP A 28 4.41 0.34 -16.31
CA ASP A 28 3.76 0.78 -17.54
C ASP A 28 3.88 2.31 -17.73
N VAL A 29 3.89 3.09 -16.64
CA VAL A 29 4.15 4.54 -16.68
C VAL A 29 5.63 4.92 -16.56
N GLY A 30 6.53 3.95 -16.42
CA GLY A 30 7.98 4.18 -16.39
C GLY A 30 8.55 4.64 -15.03
N GLU A 31 7.76 4.61 -13.96
CA GLU A 31 8.18 4.98 -12.60
C GLU A 31 9.16 3.96 -11.99
N ILE A 32 9.04 2.69 -12.38
CA ILE A 32 9.99 1.64 -12.00
C ILE A 32 10.40 0.76 -13.19
N SER A 33 11.57 0.12 -13.09
CA SER A 33 12.02 -0.83 -14.11
C SER A 33 11.33 -2.20 -13.98
N ARG A 34 11.22 -2.95 -15.08
CA ARG A 34 10.73 -4.34 -15.08
C ARG A 34 11.46 -5.26 -14.10
N ARG A 35 12.76 -5.00 -13.85
CA ARG A 35 13.57 -5.77 -12.88
C ARG A 35 13.06 -5.60 -11.45
N GLN A 36 12.42 -4.48 -11.15
CA GLN A 36 11.86 -4.18 -9.84
C GLN A 36 10.45 -4.73 -9.65
N LEU A 37 9.79 -5.25 -10.69
CA LEU A 37 8.42 -5.79 -10.59
C LEU A 37 8.30 -6.83 -9.46
N TYR A 38 9.26 -7.76 -9.38
CA TYR A 38 9.29 -8.85 -8.41
C TYR A 38 10.22 -8.61 -7.22
N ASP A 39 10.31 -7.36 -6.73
CA ASP A 39 11.14 -7.04 -5.57
C ASP A 39 10.61 -7.70 -4.27
N VAL A 40 11.20 -8.84 -3.93
CA VAL A 40 10.89 -9.63 -2.73
C VAL A 40 11.11 -8.84 -1.44
N ARG A 41 12.05 -7.89 -1.40
CA ARG A 41 12.32 -7.10 -0.19
C ARG A 41 11.15 -6.16 0.09
N THR A 42 10.63 -5.52 -0.95
CA THR A 42 9.43 -4.68 -0.84
C THR A 42 8.22 -5.52 -0.42
N PHE A 43 8.02 -6.70 -1.02
CA PHE A 43 6.94 -7.61 -0.61
C PHE A 43 7.00 -7.97 0.88
N LYS A 44 8.15 -8.47 1.36
CA LYS A 44 8.34 -8.82 2.77
C LYS A 44 8.11 -7.62 3.70
N SER A 45 8.57 -6.44 3.28
CA SER A 45 8.41 -5.20 4.03
C SER A 45 6.94 -4.87 4.27
N VAL A 46 6.16 -4.89 3.20
CA VAL A 46 4.74 -4.53 3.22
C VAL A 46 3.91 -5.58 3.96
N LEU A 47 4.23 -6.87 3.80
CA LEU A 47 3.57 -7.94 4.55
C LEU A 47 3.73 -7.76 6.06
N VAL A 48 4.94 -7.49 6.54
CA VAL A 48 5.23 -7.28 7.97
C VAL A 48 4.51 -6.03 8.51
N VAL A 49 4.42 -4.97 7.70
CA VAL A 49 3.62 -3.78 8.05
C VAL A 49 2.14 -4.15 8.20
N LEU A 50 1.56 -4.88 7.23
CA LEU A 50 0.16 -5.28 7.29
C LEU A 50 -0.13 -6.14 8.53
N GLU A 51 0.73 -7.10 8.84
CA GLU A 51 0.61 -7.91 10.06
C GLU A 51 0.65 -7.07 11.34
N GLN A 52 1.53 -6.06 11.39
CA GLN A 52 1.56 -5.12 12.52
C GLN A 52 0.24 -4.35 12.66
N LEU A 53 -0.28 -3.80 11.56
CA LEU A 53 -1.55 -3.07 11.59
C LEU A 53 -2.70 -3.98 12.08
N ARG A 54 -2.72 -5.25 11.65
CA ARG A 54 -3.71 -6.22 12.11
C ARG A 54 -3.57 -6.52 13.60
N ARG A 55 -2.35 -6.65 14.12
CA ARG A 55 -2.11 -6.84 15.56
C ARG A 55 -2.63 -5.65 16.38
N LEU A 56 -2.40 -4.42 15.91
CA LEU A 56 -2.93 -3.21 16.57
C LEU A 56 -4.46 -3.18 16.53
N ALA A 57 -5.06 -3.44 15.37
CA ALA A 57 -6.52 -3.50 15.21
C ALA A 57 -7.18 -4.57 16.10
N ALA A 58 -6.51 -5.72 16.30
CA ALA A 58 -7.00 -6.78 17.17
C ALA A 58 -7.02 -6.39 18.66
N VAL A 59 -6.04 -5.61 19.12
CA VAL A 59 -6.01 -5.05 20.49
C VAL A 59 -7.20 -4.10 20.70
N GLU A 60 -7.46 -3.23 19.72
CA GLU A 60 -8.58 -2.28 19.74
C GLU A 60 -9.95 -2.94 19.47
N LYS A 61 -9.95 -4.21 19.03
CA LYS A 61 -11.15 -4.95 18.59
C LYS A 61 -11.98 -4.17 17.58
N SER A 62 -11.30 -3.47 16.67
CA SER A 62 -11.88 -2.55 15.70
C SER A 62 -11.06 -2.52 14.41
N GLY A 63 -11.73 -2.53 13.26
CA GLY A 63 -11.11 -2.32 11.96
C GLY A 63 -10.61 -0.88 11.76
N THR A 64 -11.06 0.06 12.59
CA THR A 64 -10.61 1.45 12.59
C THR A 64 -9.92 1.77 13.92
N PHE A 65 -8.69 2.24 13.87
CA PHE A 65 -7.91 2.58 15.06
C PHE A 65 -6.97 3.76 14.79
N ALA A 66 -6.42 4.30 15.87
CA ALA A 66 -5.41 5.33 15.80
C ALA A 66 -4.12 4.89 16.49
N THR A 67 -3.01 5.37 15.97
CA THR A 67 -1.66 5.13 16.49
C THR A 67 -0.79 6.35 16.21
N SER A 68 0.52 6.27 16.42
CA SER A 68 1.48 7.27 15.98
C SER A 68 2.50 6.66 15.03
N MET A 69 3.08 7.49 14.16
CA MET A 69 4.16 7.03 13.28
C MET A 69 5.35 6.48 14.07
N GLY A 70 5.63 7.04 15.25
CA GLY A 70 6.65 6.52 16.16
C GLY A 70 6.36 5.10 16.65
N GLN A 71 5.12 4.80 17.05
CA GLN A 71 4.71 3.44 17.42
C GLN A 71 4.78 2.47 16.23
N LEU A 72 4.40 2.94 15.04
CA LEU A 72 4.49 2.13 13.82
C LEU A 72 5.94 1.75 13.52
N VAL A 73 6.85 2.73 13.53
CA VAL A 73 8.28 2.50 13.33
C VAL A 73 8.88 1.61 14.43
N ALA A 74 8.50 1.81 15.70
CA ALA A 74 8.99 0.99 16.81
C ALA A 74 8.59 -0.49 16.65
N GLY A 75 7.37 -0.75 16.19
CA GLY A 75 6.93 -2.12 15.87
C GLY A 75 7.68 -2.73 14.69
N GLN A 76 8.07 -1.92 13.69
CA GLN A 76 8.89 -2.37 12.56
C GLN A 76 10.36 -2.63 12.94
N ALA A 77 10.93 -1.85 13.86
CA ALA A 77 12.32 -1.99 14.29
C ALA A 77 12.63 -3.40 14.82
N LYS A 78 11.66 -4.05 15.49
CA LYS A 78 11.76 -5.45 15.95
C LYS A 78 12.02 -6.47 14.81
N ASN A 79 11.60 -6.14 13.59
CA ASN A 79 11.74 -6.99 12.41
C ASN A 79 12.88 -6.51 11.47
N ARG A 80 13.60 -5.44 11.84
CA ARG A 80 14.61 -4.79 11.00
C ARG A 80 15.86 -4.45 11.81
N PRO A 81 16.89 -5.30 11.78
CA PRO A 81 18.15 -5.06 12.52
C PRO A 81 18.85 -3.74 12.19
N GLY A 82 18.61 -3.19 10.99
CA GLY A 82 19.17 -1.90 10.55
C GLY A 82 18.43 -0.67 11.08
N TRP A 83 17.24 -0.83 11.67
CA TRP A 83 16.47 0.28 12.25
C TRP A 83 16.83 0.40 13.73
N LYS A 84 18.01 0.98 14.00
CA LYS A 84 18.52 1.14 15.36
C LYS A 84 17.71 2.19 16.13
N MET A 85 17.34 1.85 17.35
CA MET A 85 16.86 2.77 18.36
C MET A 85 18.02 3.02 19.33
N ASP A 86 18.34 4.28 19.59
CA ASP A 86 19.28 4.70 20.62
C ASP A 86 18.47 5.24 21.81
N GLY A 87 18.37 4.43 22.86
CA GLY A 87 17.43 4.67 23.97
C GLY A 87 15.99 4.78 23.45
N GLU A 88 15.35 5.94 23.65
CA GLU A 88 13.99 6.26 23.18
C GLU A 88 13.95 6.93 21.80
N ARG A 89 15.10 7.24 21.19
CA ARG A 89 15.18 8.01 19.94
C ARG A 89 15.63 7.13 18.78
N PHE A 90 15.00 7.29 17.62
CA PHE A 90 15.47 6.66 16.40
C PHE A 90 16.69 7.42 15.87
N THR A 91 17.78 6.71 15.57
CA THR A 91 19.00 7.32 15.01
C THR A 91 18.77 7.98 13.65
N ASP A 92 17.70 7.59 12.93
CA ASP A 92 17.31 8.13 11.63
C ASP A 92 15.77 8.25 11.56
N ARG A 93 15.20 9.02 12.49
CA ARG A 93 13.75 9.14 12.71
C ARG A 93 13.02 9.49 11.41
N ASP A 94 13.45 10.54 10.72
CA ASP A 94 12.72 11.08 9.58
C ASP A 94 12.72 10.11 8.40
N ARG A 95 13.85 9.44 8.14
CA ARG A 95 13.91 8.40 7.12
C ARG A 95 13.03 7.20 7.46
N HIS A 96 13.02 6.73 8.71
CA HIS A 96 12.18 5.61 9.11
C HIS A 96 10.69 5.96 9.00
N GLN A 97 10.31 7.18 9.41
CA GLN A 97 8.94 7.66 9.26
C GLN A 97 8.55 7.83 7.79
N SER A 98 9.42 8.42 6.96
CA SER A 98 9.21 8.53 5.50
C SER A 98 8.98 7.15 4.89
N ARG A 99 9.84 6.19 5.22
CA ARG A 99 9.75 4.83 4.71
C ARG A 99 8.49 4.10 5.17
N MET A 100 8.05 4.35 6.40
CA MET A 100 6.79 3.80 6.91
C MET A 100 5.59 4.39 6.16
N ARG A 101 5.57 5.70 5.85
CA ARG A 101 4.54 6.33 5.03
C ARG A 101 4.50 5.71 3.63
N GLU A 102 5.65 5.56 2.97
CA GLU A 102 5.73 4.89 1.66
C GLU A 102 5.10 3.48 1.68
N TRP A 103 5.31 2.68 2.73
CA TRP A 103 4.68 1.36 2.82
C TRP A 103 3.18 1.42 3.11
N LEU A 104 2.72 2.42 3.86
CA LEU A 104 1.29 2.64 4.08
C LEU A 104 0.61 3.09 2.78
N ASP A 105 1.26 3.94 1.99
CA ASP A 105 0.78 4.38 0.66
C ASP A 105 0.68 3.20 -0.30
N VAL A 106 1.73 2.38 -0.41
CA VAL A 106 1.70 1.15 -1.23
C VAL A 106 0.56 0.22 -0.81
N LEU A 107 0.31 0.08 0.50
CA LEU A 107 -0.79 -0.73 1.01
C LEU A 107 -2.16 -0.13 0.68
N GLU A 108 -2.29 1.19 0.78
CA GLU A 108 -3.52 1.92 0.45
C GLU A 108 -3.86 1.84 -1.04
N GLU A 109 -2.86 1.96 -1.92
CA GLU A 109 -2.98 1.73 -3.36
C GLU A 109 -3.38 0.28 -3.68
N CYS A 110 -2.92 -0.70 -2.89
CA CYS A 110 -3.41 -2.08 -2.95
C CYS A 110 -4.82 -2.26 -2.41
N GLY A 111 -5.47 -1.20 -1.91
CA GLY A 111 -6.84 -1.23 -1.41
C GLY A 111 -6.99 -1.80 0.01
N VAL A 112 -5.91 -2.07 0.74
CA VAL A 112 -5.96 -2.89 1.97
C VAL A 112 -6.28 -2.06 3.23
N PRO A 113 -5.41 -1.16 3.73
CA PRO A 113 -5.85 -0.09 4.60
C PRO A 113 -6.31 1.13 3.79
N ARG A 114 -6.92 2.07 4.49
CA ARG A 114 -6.88 3.50 4.21
C ARG A 114 -6.19 4.16 5.39
N TRP A 115 -5.28 5.08 5.14
CA TRP A 115 -4.60 5.78 6.23
C TRP A 115 -4.65 7.29 6.06
N ARG A 116 -4.53 8.01 7.17
CA ARG A 116 -4.41 9.47 7.18
C ARG A 116 -3.49 9.90 8.31
N ALA A 117 -2.61 10.85 8.03
CA ALA A 117 -1.96 11.62 9.07
C ALA A 117 -3.03 12.50 9.75
N GLY A 118 -3.42 12.13 10.97
CA GLY A 118 -4.19 12.98 11.86
C GLY A 118 -3.31 14.11 12.36
N LEU A 119 -3.73 15.33 12.06
CA LEU A 119 -3.07 16.53 12.56
C LEU A 119 -3.67 16.88 13.93
N ASN A 120 -2.88 17.47 14.83
CA ASN A 120 -3.42 18.12 16.02
C ASN A 120 -4.08 19.45 15.64
N LEU A 121 -4.56 20.18 16.65
CA LEU A 121 -5.16 21.52 16.50
C LEU A 121 -4.20 22.56 15.91
N GLU A 122 -2.90 22.28 15.88
CA GLU A 122 -1.84 23.14 15.35
C GLU A 122 -1.38 22.68 13.95
N GLU A 123 -2.15 21.79 13.31
CA GLU A 123 -1.82 21.17 12.02
C GLU A 123 -0.52 20.34 12.02
N GLU A 124 0.01 20.00 13.19
CA GLU A 124 1.19 19.16 13.32
C GLU A 124 0.82 17.67 13.34
N PRO A 125 1.68 16.76 12.83
CA PRO A 125 1.42 15.33 12.83
C PRO A 125 1.36 14.75 14.26
N ALA A 126 0.16 14.55 14.81
CA ALA A 126 -0.03 14.04 16.16
C ALA A 126 -0.61 12.62 16.21
N ARG A 127 -1.45 12.26 15.23
CA ARG A 127 -2.19 10.99 15.19
C ARG A 127 -2.02 10.34 13.82
N THR A 128 -2.04 9.02 13.73
CA THR A 128 -2.11 8.28 12.47
C THR A 128 -3.35 7.42 12.53
N GLU A 129 -4.34 7.75 11.70
CA GLU A 129 -5.62 7.07 11.66
C GLU A 129 -5.56 5.98 10.59
N ILE A 130 -5.90 4.75 10.97
CA ILE A 130 -5.88 3.58 10.10
C ILE A 130 -7.29 2.98 10.07
N ARG A 131 -7.77 2.67 8.86
CA ARG A 131 -8.95 1.85 8.64
C ARG A 131 -8.58 0.66 7.78
N LEU A 132 -8.62 -0.54 8.35
CA LEU A 132 -8.49 -1.78 7.61
C LEU A 132 -9.75 -2.03 6.78
N ARG A 133 -9.56 -2.45 5.53
CA ARG A 133 -10.62 -2.89 4.61
C ARG A 133 -10.46 -4.39 4.31
N PRO A 134 -11.54 -5.07 3.90
CA PRO A 134 -11.43 -6.39 3.28
C PRO A 134 -10.47 -6.35 2.09
N ALA A 135 -9.82 -7.49 1.81
CA ALA A 135 -8.99 -7.60 0.61
C ALA A 135 -9.84 -7.32 -0.64
N PRO A 136 -9.37 -6.50 -1.60
CA PRO A 136 -10.01 -6.38 -2.89
C PRO A 136 -10.11 -7.75 -3.57
N ASP A 137 -11.17 -7.94 -4.37
CA ASP A 137 -11.28 -9.15 -5.17
C ASP A 137 -10.15 -9.21 -6.20
N VAL A 138 -9.44 -10.34 -6.22
CA VAL A 138 -8.32 -10.59 -7.13
C VAL A 138 -8.71 -11.46 -8.32
N SER A 139 -10.01 -11.71 -8.52
CA SER A 139 -10.55 -12.33 -9.75
C SER A 139 -9.84 -11.78 -10.99
N PRO A 140 -9.51 -12.63 -11.97
CA PRO A 140 -8.91 -12.16 -13.21
C PRO A 140 -9.87 -11.19 -13.85
N THR A 141 -9.48 -9.92 -13.92
CA THR A 141 -10.19 -8.94 -14.74
C THR A 141 -10.16 -9.47 -16.17
N SER A 142 -11.33 -9.82 -16.72
CA SER A 142 -11.49 -10.00 -18.16
C SER A 142 -11.14 -8.67 -18.80
N SER A 143 -9.89 -8.53 -19.25
CA SER A 143 -9.44 -7.38 -20.01
C SER A 143 -10.20 -7.37 -21.34
N THR A 144 -11.35 -6.72 -21.37
CA THR A 144 -11.93 -6.24 -22.62
C THR A 144 -11.05 -5.09 -23.07
N ARG A 145 -9.97 -5.41 -23.79
CA ARG A 145 -9.39 -4.46 -24.75
C ARG A 145 -10.48 -4.19 -25.78
N PRO A 146 -10.97 -2.94 -25.97
CA PRO A 146 -11.60 -2.62 -27.24
C PRO A 146 -10.55 -2.84 -28.33
N GLY A 147 -10.84 -3.78 -29.23
CA GLY A 147 -9.99 -4.12 -30.35
C GLY A 147 -9.65 -2.86 -31.14
N SER A 148 -8.36 -2.69 -31.41
CA SER A 148 -7.86 -1.88 -32.50
C SER A 148 -8.50 -2.38 -33.79
N ALA A 149 -9.58 -1.73 -34.22
CA ALA A 149 -10.13 -1.89 -35.55
C ALA A 149 -9.31 -1.00 -36.50
N CYS A 150 -8.15 -1.49 -36.88
CA CYS A 150 -7.50 -1.04 -38.10
C CYS A 150 -8.30 -1.61 -39.28
N ALA A 151 -9.28 -0.86 -39.77
CA ALA A 151 -9.94 -1.14 -41.04
C ALA A 151 -9.61 -0.01 -42.02
N ARG A 152 -8.80 -0.39 -43.01
CA ARG A 152 -8.39 0.37 -44.19
C ARG A 152 -9.59 0.92 -44.96
N GLY A 153 -9.42 2.12 -45.52
CA GLY A 153 -10.34 2.69 -46.50
C GLY A 153 -9.70 3.85 -47.27
N SER A 154 -8.67 3.56 -48.07
CA SER A 154 -8.26 4.47 -49.15
C SER A 154 -9.35 4.47 -50.23
N ALA A 155 -10.00 5.61 -50.44
CA ALA A 155 -10.76 5.87 -51.66
C ALA A 155 -10.09 7.05 -52.37
N VAL A 156 -9.38 6.72 -53.46
CA VAL A 156 -8.93 7.66 -54.48
C VAL A 156 -10.16 8.01 -55.32
N THR A 157 -10.58 9.26 -55.30
CA THR A 157 -11.56 9.78 -56.27
C THR A 157 -10.80 10.52 -57.37
N ALA A 158 -10.65 9.87 -58.51
CA ALA A 158 -10.30 10.53 -59.76
C ALA A 158 -11.58 11.14 -60.35
N VAL A 159 -11.59 12.47 -60.53
CA VAL A 159 -12.59 13.17 -61.33
C VAL A 159 -12.01 13.37 -62.72
N ARG A 160 -12.76 12.91 -63.72
CA ARG A 160 -12.56 13.20 -65.14
C ARG A 160 -13.03 14.59 -65.50
#